data_AF-A0ABD2N708-F1
#
_entry.id   AF-A0ABD2N708-F1
#
_cell.length_a   1.000
_cell.length_b   1.000
_cell.length_c   1.000
_cell.angle_alpha   90.00
_cell.angle_beta   90.00
_cell.angle_gamma   90.00
#
_symmetry.space_group_name_H-M   'P 1'
#
loop_
_entity.id
_entity.type
_entity.pdbx_description
1 polymer ?
#
loop_
_entity_poly.entity_id
_entity_poly.type
_entity_poly.pdbx_seq_one_letter_code
_entity_poly.pdbx_strand_id
1 'polypeptide(L)'
;MDQLHDIWHFAPQTWDRSINVGEINIYSGAEYDEVEFDICKAVKNASGIQSLTRVQNIFDFGMFLMRSQVLAVDNRQETYYKTRRYVTIPAFLKEDALANNLDHRHLNMNTFVLKVI
;
A
#
# COMPACT_ATOMS: atom_id res chain seq x y z
N MET A 1 1.09 21.31 -14.38
CA MET A 1 -0.11 20.47 -14.15
C MET A 1 -0.07 19.18 -14.98
N ASP A 2 0.78 19.07 -16.00
CA ASP A 2 0.77 17.92 -16.94
C ASP A 2 1.27 16.60 -16.35
N GLN A 3 2.25 16.62 -15.43
CA GLN A 3 2.84 15.40 -14.85
C GLN A 3 1.86 14.55 -14.01
N LEU A 4 0.82 15.16 -13.44
CA LEU A 4 -0.21 14.44 -12.68
C LEU A 4 -1.07 13.58 -13.62
N HIS A 5 -1.31 14.05 -14.85
CA HIS A 5 -2.11 13.31 -15.82
C HIS A 5 -1.42 12.00 -16.23
N ASP A 6 -0.09 12.02 -16.32
CA ASP A 6 0.73 10.86 -16.68
C ASP A 6 0.71 9.78 -15.59
N ILE A 7 0.75 10.15 -14.30
CA ILE A 7 0.74 9.17 -13.19
C ILE A 7 -0.60 8.41 -13.15
N TRP A 8 -1.72 9.10 -13.41
CA TRP A 8 -3.06 8.48 -13.45
C TRP A 8 -3.22 7.43 -14.55
N HIS A 9 -2.39 7.44 -15.59
CA HIS A 9 -2.37 6.39 -16.60
C HIS A 9 -1.91 5.05 -16.03
N PHE A 10 -1.02 5.07 -15.04
CA PHE A 10 -0.45 3.88 -14.41
C PHE A 10 -1.18 3.45 -13.13
N ALA A 11 -2.10 4.28 -12.63
CA ALA A 11 -2.87 3.98 -11.43
C ALA A 11 -3.87 2.83 -11.69
N PRO A 12 -4.19 2.01 -10.66
CA PRO A 12 -5.21 0.97 -10.78
C PRO A 12 -6.55 1.53 -11.26
N GLN A 13 -7.24 0.82 -12.15
CA GLN A 13 -8.53 1.27 -12.70
C GLN A 13 -9.62 1.38 -11.64
N THR A 14 -9.47 0.67 -10.50
CA THR A 14 -10.40 0.69 -9.37
C THR A 14 -10.26 1.94 -8.49
N TRP A 15 -9.25 2.80 -8.74
CA TRP A 15 -9.04 4.04 -7.98
C TRP A 15 -10.00 5.15 -8.41
N ASP A 16 -10.46 5.92 -7.44
CA ASP A 16 -11.31 7.07 -7.69
C ASP A 16 -10.47 8.24 -8.20
N ARG A 17 -10.56 8.56 -9.50
CA ARG A 17 -9.77 9.62 -10.13
C ARG A 17 -10.12 11.03 -9.65
N SER A 18 -11.21 11.21 -8.91
CA SER A 18 -11.55 12.48 -8.28
C SER A 18 -10.78 12.73 -6.98
N ILE A 19 -10.13 11.70 -6.43
CA ILE A 19 -9.43 11.74 -5.15
C ILE A 19 -7.91 11.62 -5.38
N ASN A 20 -7.18 12.71 -5.18
CA ASN A 20 -5.70 12.64 -5.24
C ASN A 20 -5.11 11.99 -3.98
N VAL A 21 -5.65 12.33 -2.81
CA VAL A 21 -5.23 11.79 -1.50
C VAL A 21 -6.47 11.56 -0.64
N GLY A 22 -6.65 10.36 -0.09
CA GLY A 22 -7.77 10.06 0.80
C GLY A 22 -7.90 8.59 1.21
N GLU A 23 -8.85 8.34 2.09
CA GLU A 23 -9.25 7.01 2.57
C GLU A 23 -10.61 6.65 1.98
N ILE A 24 -10.73 5.47 1.37
CA ILE A 24 -11.95 4.97 0.74
C ILE A 24 -12.34 3.66 1.40
N ASN A 25 -13.51 3.60 2.03
CA ASN A 25 -14.01 2.36 2.61
C ASN A 25 -14.45 1.40 1.49
N ILE A 26 -13.94 0.18 1.55
CA ILE A 26 -14.27 -0.91 0.63
C ILE A 26 -15.12 -1.91 1.41
N TYR A 27 -16.39 -2.04 1.05
CA TYR A 27 -17.34 -2.88 1.79
C TYR A 27 -17.55 -4.27 1.16
N SER A 28 -17.30 -4.41 -0.15
CA SER A 28 -17.50 -5.66 -0.90
C SER A 28 -16.85 -5.58 -2.28
N GLY A 29 -16.74 -6.73 -2.96
CA GLY A 29 -16.26 -6.85 -4.34
C GLY A 29 -14.85 -7.45 -4.44
N ALA A 30 -14.33 -7.55 -5.65
CA ALA A 30 -13.10 -8.30 -5.93
C ALA A 30 -11.89 -7.84 -5.12
N GLU A 31 -11.72 -6.53 -4.91
CA GLU A 31 -10.63 -5.99 -4.08
C GLU A 31 -10.76 -6.42 -2.60
N TYR A 32 -11.98 -6.42 -2.07
CA TYR A 32 -12.24 -6.89 -0.71
C TYR A 32 -11.94 -8.38 -0.57
N ASP A 33 -12.49 -9.19 -1.49
CA ASP A 33 -12.36 -10.65 -1.45
C ASP A 33 -10.90 -11.09 -1.57
N GLU A 34 -10.11 -10.42 -2.42
CA GLU A 34 -8.67 -10.67 -2.57
C GLU A 34 -7.90 -10.36 -1.27
N VAL A 35 -8.17 -9.20 -0.66
CA VAL A 35 -7.48 -8.79 0.57
C VAL A 35 -7.88 -9.68 1.75
N GLU A 36 -9.16 -10.04 1.86
CA GLU A 36 -9.65 -10.96 2.88
C GLU A 36 -9.01 -12.33 2.77
N PHE A 37 -8.93 -12.86 1.55
CA PHE A 37 -8.28 -14.13 1.29
C PHE A 37 -6.80 -14.13 1.69
N ASP A 38 -6.06 -13.09 1.30
CA ASP A 38 -4.64 -12.97 1.63
C ASP A 38 -4.42 -12.83 3.15
N ILE A 39 -5.24 -12.03 3.85
CA ILE A 39 -5.15 -11.88 5.30
C ILE A 39 -5.46 -13.18 6.03
N CYS A 40 -6.52 -13.89 5.62
CA CYS A 40 -6.88 -15.19 6.19
C CYS A 40 -5.76 -16.22 6.02
N LYS A 41 -5.01 -16.16 4.92
CA LYS A 41 -3.82 -17.00 4.70
C LYS A 41 -2.64 -16.57 5.58
N ALA A 42 -2.39 -15.27 5.71
CA ALA A 42 -1.25 -14.72 6.43
C ALA A 42 -1.37 -14.89 7.95
N VAL A 43 -2.59 -14.77 8.47
CA VAL A 43 -2.90 -14.77 9.89
C VAL A 43 -3.74 -16.00 10.18
N LYS A 44 -3.09 -17.09 10.61
CA LYS A 44 -3.80 -18.29 11.10
C LYS A 44 -4.78 -17.87 12.19
N ASN A 45 -6.07 -18.12 11.98
CA ASN A 45 -7.19 -17.72 12.84
C ASN A 45 -7.52 -16.22 12.86
N ALA A 46 -7.29 -15.49 11.77
CA ALA A 46 -7.86 -14.16 11.64
C ALA A 46 -9.39 -14.26 11.79
N SER A 47 -9.95 -13.58 12.79
CA SER A 47 -11.37 -13.22 12.74
C SER A 47 -11.58 -12.39 11.47
N GLY A 48 -12.68 -12.60 10.76
CA GLY A 48 -12.98 -11.90 9.50
C GLY A 48 -12.75 -10.38 9.60
N ILE A 49 -12.51 -9.76 8.46
CA ILE A 49 -12.19 -8.33 8.39
C ILE A 49 -13.39 -7.52 8.88
N GLN A 50 -13.18 -6.66 9.88
CA GLN A 50 -14.24 -5.77 10.39
C GLN A 50 -14.49 -4.59 9.45
N SER A 51 -13.42 -4.05 8.87
CA SER A 51 -13.48 -2.99 7.88
C SER A 51 -12.24 -3.04 6.99
N LEU A 52 -12.41 -2.71 5.72
CA LEU A 52 -11.32 -2.50 4.78
C LEU A 52 -11.37 -1.05 4.30
N THR A 53 -10.28 -0.33 4.47
CA THR A 53 -10.13 1.04 3.99
C THR A 53 -8.92 1.09 3.07
N ARG A 54 -9.13 1.49 1.82
CA ARG A 54 -8.07 1.76 0.86
C ARG A 54 -7.51 3.16 1.12
N VAL A 55 -6.20 3.22 1.30
CA VAL A 55 -5.46 4.49 1.32
C VAL A 55 -5.05 4.78 -0.12
N GLN A 56 -5.59 5.87 -0.66
CA GLN A 56 -5.29 6.33 -2.01
C GLN A 56 -4.45 7.59 -1.92
N ASN A 57 -3.20 7.52 -2.37
CA ASN A 57 -2.32 8.68 -2.48
C ASN A 57 -1.57 8.61 -3.81
N ILE A 58 -2.01 9.41 -4.78
CA ILE A 58 -1.44 9.41 -6.13
C ILE A 58 0.02 9.87 -6.16
N PHE A 59 0.42 10.73 -5.22
CA PHE A 59 1.78 11.25 -5.13
C PHE A 59 2.74 10.18 -4.62
N ASP A 60 2.37 9.50 -3.53
CA ASP A 60 3.16 8.38 -3.00
C ASP A 60 3.27 7.24 -4.02
N PHE A 61 2.18 6.97 -4.75
CA PHE A 61 2.18 5.99 -5.83
C PHE A 61 3.15 6.38 -6.97
N GLY A 62 3.14 7.65 -7.41
CA GLY A 62 4.09 8.16 -8.40
C GLY A 62 5.54 7.99 -7.94
N MET A 63 5.84 8.34 -6.68
CA MET A 63 7.16 8.14 -6.08
C MET A 63 7.56 6.65 -6.05
N PHE A 64 6.62 5.76 -5.73
CA PHE A 64 6.85 4.32 -5.76
C PHE A 64 7.17 3.81 -7.17
N LEU A 65 6.46 4.28 -8.20
CA LEU A 65 6.73 3.90 -9.59
C LEU A 65 8.12 4.35 -10.04
N MET A 66 8.49 5.61 -9.77
CA MET A 66 9.82 6.12 -10.12
C MET A 66 10.94 5.33 -9.43
N ARG A 67 10.82 5.05 -8.13
CA ARG A 67 11.80 4.23 -7.39
C ARG A 67 11.90 2.82 -7.97
N SER A 68 10.78 2.22 -8.33
CA SER A 68 10.77 0.89 -8.94
C SER A 68 11.49 0.87 -10.29
N GLN A 69 11.31 1.90 -11.11
CA GLN A 69 11.99 2.03 -12.41
C GLN A 69 13.49 2.26 -12.24
N VAL A 70 13.89 3.14 -11.32
CA VAL A 70 15.31 3.39 -11.00
C VAL A 70 16.00 2.10 -10.58
N LEU A 71 15.41 1.35 -9.64
CA LEU A 71 15.96 0.07 -9.19
C LEU A 71 16.15 -0.93 -10.35
N ALA A 72 15.17 -1.03 -11.25
CA ALA A 72 15.24 -1.92 -12.39
C ALA A 72 16.31 -1.52 -13.43
N VAL A 73 16.58 -0.21 -13.57
CA VAL A 73 17.59 0.30 -14.51
C VAL A 73 19.01 0.21 -13.96
N ASP A 74 19.19 0.49 -12.66
CA ASP A 74 20.50 0.57 -12.01
C ASP A 74 21.16 -0.81 -11.89
N ASN A 75 20.39 -1.87 -11.60
CA ASN A 75 20.92 -3.23 -11.45
C ASN A 75 20.36 -4.18 -12.51
N ARG A 76 20.80 -4.03 -13.76
CA ARG A 76 20.33 -4.82 -14.90
C ARG A 76 20.57 -6.34 -14.80
N GLN A 77 21.42 -6.79 -13.87
CA GLN A 77 21.72 -8.20 -13.65
C GLN A 77 20.86 -8.82 -12.54
N GLU A 78 20.09 -8.02 -11.81
CA GLU A 78 19.25 -8.47 -10.71
C GLU A 78 17.77 -8.47 -11.12
N THR A 79 17.08 -9.54 -10.76
CA THR A 79 15.62 -9.62 -10.94
C THR A 79 14.94 -9.09 -9.69
N TYR A 80 14.19 -8.00 -9.84
CA TYR A 80 13.39 -7.43 -8.78
C TYR A 80 11.96 -7.97 -8.83
N TYR A 81 11.42 -8.26 -7.64
CA TYR A 81 10.04 -8.70 -7.47
C TYR A 81 9.27 -7.67 -6.65
N LYS A 82 8.06 -7.34 -7.10
CA LYS A 82 7.09 -6.59 -6.30
C LYS A 82 6.43 -7.58 -5.34
N THR A 83 6.54 -7.34 -4.03
CA THR A 83 5.91 -8.17 -3.00
C THR A 83 4.87 -7.38 -2.24
N ARG A 84 3.69 -7.96 -2.03
CA ARG A 84 2.71 -7.45 -1.05
C ARG A 84 3.11 -7.95 0.34
N ARG A 85 3.09 -7.07 1.34
CA ARG A 85 3.41 -7.42 2.74
C ARG A 85 2.34 -6.87 3.67
N TYR A 86 2.09 -7.58 4.76
CA TYR A 86 1.17 -7.15 5.80
C TYR A 86 1.94 -6.68 7.02
N VAL A 87 1.56 -5.51 7.52
CA VAL A 87 2.18 -4.85 8.67
C VAL A 87 1.11 -4.62 9.72
N THR A 88 1.37 -5.04 10.94
CA THR A 88 0.51 -4.73 12.09
C THR A 88 1.04 -3.47 12.77
N ILE A 89 0.16 -2.50 12.98
CA ILE A 89 0.50 -1.21 13.58
C ILE A 89 -0.45 -0.99 14.77
N PRO A 90 0.04 -0.52 15.93
CA PRO A 90 -0.82 -0.08 17.01
C PRO A 90 -1.80 1.01 16.55
N ALA A 91 -3.06 0.92 16.97
CA ALA A 91 -4.10 1.85 16.51
C ALA A 91 -3.76 3.34 16.75
N PHE A 92 -3.07 3.65 17.85
CA PHE A 92 -2.65 5.01 18.18
C PHE A 92 -1.59 5.58 17.23
N LEU A 93 -0.92 4.74 16.44
CA LEU A 93 0.06 5.15 15.42
C LEU A 93 -0.54 5.22 14.01
N LYS A 94 -1.84 4.94 13.84
CA LYS A 94 -2.48 4.88 12.51
C LYS A 94 -2.25 6.17 11.71
N GLU A 95 -2.57 7.31 12.29
CA GLU A 95 -2.48 8.60 11.60
C GLU A 95 -1.03 8.94 11.20
N ASP A 96 -0.07 8.73 12.10
CA ASP A 96 1.35 8.93 11.82
C ASP A 96 1.86 7.97 10.73
N ALA A 97 1.39 6.72 10.75
CA ALA A 97 1.74 5.70 9.78
C ALA A 97 1.23 6.03 8.38
N LEU A 98 0.02 6.60 8.28
CA LEU A 98 -0.54 7.07 7.01
C LEU A 98 0.17 8.32 6.52
N ALA A 99 0.37 9.32 7.39
CA ALA A 99 1.01 10.58 7.03
C ALA A 99 2.47 10.42 6.57
N ASN A 100 3.18 9.42 7.10
CA ASN A 100 4.59 9.20 6.83
C ASN A 100 4.87 7.92 6.02
N ASN A 101 3.86 7.36 5.34
CA ASN A 101 3.98 6.18 4.47
C ASN A 101 4.77 5.03 5.14
N LEU A 102 4.40 4.68 6.37
CA LEU A 102 5.03 3.64 7.17
C LEU A 102 6.54 3.87 7.42
N ASP A 103 7.00 5.10 7.55
CA ASP A 103 8.38 5.35 7.93
C ASP A 103 8.61 5.02 9.42
N HIS A 104 9.29 3.91 9.68
CA HIS A 104 9.63 3.43 11.03
C HIS A 104 10.29 4.49 11.93
N ARG A 105 11.05 5.43 11.33
CA ARG A 105 11.72 6.52 12.06
C ARG A 105 10.72 7.48 12.70
N HIS A 106 9.59 7.71 12.03
CA HIS A 106 8.51 8.58 12.52
C HIS A 106 7.58 7.84 13.49
N LEU A 107 7.51 6.51 13.41
CA LEU A 107 6.67 5.70 14.31
C LEU A 107 7.34 5.34 15.64
N ASN A 108 8.60 5.76 15.85
CA ASN A 108 9.42 5.34 16.98
C ASN A 108 9.43 3.80 17.17
N MET A 109 9.36 3.07 16.05
CA MET A 109 9.38 1.61 16.02
C MET A 109 10.75 1.16 15.52
N ASN A 110 11.48 0.39 16.32
CA ASN A 110 12.81 -0.09 15.94
C ASN A 110 12.78 -1.04 14.72
N THR A 111 11.68 -1.78 14.54
CA THR A 111 11.45 -2.67 13.40
C THR A 111 9.96 -2.91 13.21
N PHE A 112 9.48 -2.93 11.96
CA PHE A 112 8.18 -3.52 11.65
C PHE A 112 8.27 -5.04 11.73
N VAL A 113 7.28 -5.69 12.36
CA VAL A 113 7.09 -7.13 12.20
C VAL A 113 6.48 -7.36 10.82
N LEU A 114 7.35 -7.65 9.86
CA LEU A 114 6.94 -8.02 8.52
C LEU A 114 6.47 -9.47 8.54
N LYS A 115 5.19 -9.70 8.22
CA LYS A 115 4.72 -11.04 7.89
C LYS A 115 4.89 -11.24 6.39
N VAL A 116 5.89 -12.04 6.01
CA VAL A 116 6.10 -12.50 4.63
C VAL A 116 5.13 -13.67 4.41
N ILE A 117 4.31 -13.57 3.37
CA ILE A 117 3.45 -14.65 2.87
C ILE A 117 4.21 -15.41 1.79
#